data_AF-A0A559KV19-F1
#
_entry.id   AF-A0A559KV19-F1
#
_cell.length_a   1.000
_cell.length_b   1.000
_cell.length_c   1.000
_cell.angle_alpha   90.00
_cell.angle_beta   90.00
_cell.angle_gamma   90.00
#
_symmetry.space_group_name_H-M   'P 1'
#
loop_
_entity.id
_entity.type
_entity.pdbx_description
1 polymer ?
#
loop_
_entity_poly.entity_id
_entity_poly.type
_entity_poly.pdbx_seq_one_letter_code
_entity_poly.pdbx_strand_id
1 'polypeptide(L)'
;MSSNANTRPAPPYTGAPPSTAKLMAEVQQLYNTIRNLQTQVNKQQSAAPANNNTGEPRGCNLGEALKLPKPEPFKGQAADIIPFLTRMKGYFHLFLNKLDTATKKLLFTAPLI
;
A
#
# COMPACT_ATOMS: atom_id res chain seq x y z
N MET A 1 33.63 17.43 36.25
CA MET A 1 34.01 17.37 34.82
C MET A 1 33.39 16.12 34.24
N SER A 2 32.35 16.24 33.41
CA SER A 2 31.61 15.09 32.84
C SER A 2 32.06 14.89 31.39
N SER A 3 32.69 13.76 31.10
CA SER A 3 33.18 13.39 29.77
C SER A 3 32.03 12.87 28.91
N ASN A 4 31.64 13.62 27.88
CA ASN A 4 30.58 13.24 26.95
C ASN A 4 31.10 12.14 25.99
N ALA A 5 30.81 10.87 26.28
CA ALA A 5 31.31 9.70 25.56
C ALA A 5 30.61 9.43 24.20
N ASN A 6 29.76 10.34 23.73
CA ASN A 6 28.82 10.09 22.62
C ASN A 6 29.32 10.57 21.24
N THR A 7 30.55 11.08 21.14
CA THR A 7 31.12 11.61 19.88
C THR A 7 32.11 10.62 19.24
N ARG A 8 31.80 9.32 19.25
CA ARG A 8 32.63 8.35 18.51
C ARG A 8 32.21 8.36 17.03
N PRO A 9 33.11 8.71 16.08
CA PRO A 9 32.80 8.60 14.66
C PRO A 9 32.42 7.17 14.33
N ALA A 10 31.39 7.00 13.50
CA ALA A 10 31.08 5.68 12.95
C ALA A 10 32.35 5.13 12.25
N PRO A 11 32.69 3.85 12.45
CA PRO A 11 33.85 3.27 11.81
C PRO A 11 33.72 3.40 10.29
N PRO A 12 34.82 3.73 9.58
CA PRO A 12 34.80 3.84 8.13
C PRO A 12 34.35 2.51 7.54
N TYR A 13 33.52 2.56 6.50
CA TYR A 13 33.09 1.36 5.78
C TYR A 13 34.32 0.67 5.18
N THR A 14 34.70 -0.49 5.74
CA THR A 14 35.86 -1.29 5.30
C THR A 14 35.48 -2.42 4.34
N GLY A 15 34.20 -2.51 3.94
CA GLY A 15 33.74 -3.51 2.99
C GLY A 15 34.22 -3.22 1.57
N ALA A 16 34.60 -4.26 0.83
CA ALA A 16 34.78 -4.13 -0.61
C ALA A 16 33.43 -3.76 -1.26
N PRO A 17 33.39 -2.76 -2.16
CA PRO A 17 32.16 -2.42 -2.84
C PRO A 17 31.63 -3.63 -3.62
N PRO A 18 30.31 -3.84 -3.65
CA PRO A 18 29.74 -4.95 -4.40
C PRO A 18 30.14 -4.86 -5.87
N SER A 19 30.57 -5.98 -6.44
CA SER A 19 30.94 -6.02 -7.85
C SER A 19 29.72 -5.78 -8.73
N THR A 20 29.93 -5.21 -9.92
CA THR A 20 28.87 -4.99 -10.91
C THR A 20 28.12 -6.28 -11.24
N ALA A 21 28.83 -7.42 -11.29
CA ALA A 21 28.22 -8.73 -11.51
C ALA A 21 27.25 -9.13 -10.39
N LYS A 22 27.59 -8.84 -9.13
CA LYS A 22 26.71 -9.12 -7.99
C LYS A 22 25.45 -8.28 -8.02
N LEU A 23 25.56 -6.99 -8.34
CA LEU A 23 24.41 -6.10 -8.50
C LEU A 23 23.48 -6.58 -9.63
N MET A 24 24.04 -6.98 -10.77
CA MET A 24 23.25 -7.49 -11.89
C MET A 24 22.55 -8.81 -11.53
N ALA A 25 23.19 -9.69 -10.76
CA ALA A 25 22.59 -10.93 -10.29
C ALA A 25 21.40 -10.68 -9.34
N GLU A 26 21.53 -9.73 -8.40
CA GLU A 26 20.45 -9.34 -7.49
C GLU A 26 19.27 -8.71 -8.23
N VAL A 27 19.54 -7.86 -9.24
CA VAL A 27 18.49 -7.28 -10.09
C VAL A 27 17.76 -8.37 -10.88
N GLN A 28 18.49 -9.30 -11.49
CA GLN A 28 17.88 -10.42 -12.21
C GLN A 28 17.04 -11.31 -11.28
N GLN A 29 17.52 -11.56 -10.07
CA GLN A 29 16.79 -12.31 -9.05
C GLN A 29 15.47 -11.60 -8.69
N LEU A 30 15.49 -10.28 -8.50
CA LEU A 30 14.30 -9.49 -8.21
C LEU A 30 13.28 -9.59 -9.37
N TYR A 31 13.73 -9.44 -10.60
CA TYR A 31 12.86 -9.58 -11.78
C TYR A 31 12.19 -10.97 -11.84
N ASN A 32 12.95 -12.03 -11.58
CA ASN A 32 12.43 -13.39 -11.59
C ASN A 32 11.39 -13.62 -10.48
N THR A 33 11.64 -13.09 -9.28
CA THR A 33 10.67 -13.14 -8.18
C THR A 33 9.38 -12.41 -8.53
N ILE A 34 9.48 -11.21 -9.11
CA ILE A 34 8.29 -10.43 -9.53
C ILE A 34 7.48 -11.21 -10.58
N ARG A 35 8.14 -11.79 -11.59
CA ARG A 35 7.45 -12.59 -12.62
C ARG A 35 6.77 -13.83 -12.02
N ASN A 36 7.43 -14.50 -11.08
CA ASN A 36 6.87 -15.67 -10.42
C ASN A 36 5.64 -15.32 -9.59
N LEU A 37 5.67 -14.21 -8.83
CA LEU A 37 4.53 -13.70 -8.09
C LEU A 37 3.37 -13.35 -9.02
N GLN A 38 3.64 -12.64 -10.12
CA GLN A 38 2.62 -12.33 -11.13
C GLN A 38 2.00 -13.60 -11.75
N THR A 39 2.83 -14.60 -12.03
CA THR A 39 2.36 -15.89 -12.57
C THR A 39 1.51 -16.64 -11.55
N GLN A 40 1.86 -16.61 -10.27
CA GLN A 40 1.04 -17.20 -9.20
C GLN A 40 -0.30 -16.50 -9.06
N VAL A 41 -0.35 -15.17 -9.07
CA VAL A 41 -1.60 -14.41 -9.03
C VAL A 41 -2.50 -14.78 -10.21
N ASN A 42 -1.95 -14.80 -11.42
CA ASN A 42 -2.70 -15.16 -12.63
C ASN A 42 -3.20 -16.62 -12.60
N LYS A 43 -2.42 -17.55 -12.03
CA LYS A 43 -2.83 -18.95 -11.83
C LYS A 43 -3.90 -19.08 -10.76
N GLN A 44 -3.82 -18.36 -9.64
CA GLN A 44 -4.86 -18.35 -8.60
C GLN A 44 -6.18 -17.80 -9.14
N GLN A 45 -6.14 -16.80 -10.02
CA GLN A 45 -7.34 -16.30 -10.72
C GLN A 45 -7.92 -17.31 -11.72
N SER A 46 -7.11 -18.22 -12.26
CA SER A 46 -7.54 -19.21 -13.26
C SER A 46 -7.96 -20.56 -12.65
N ALA A 47 -7.56 -20.86 -11.41
CA ALA A 47 -7.80 -22.14 -10.74
C ALA A 47 -9.02 -22.14 -9.81
N ALA A 48 -9.74 -21.03 -9.66
CA ALA A 48 -11.00 -20.99 -8.93
C ALA A 48 -12.08 -21.76 -9.71
N PRO A 49 -12.70 -22.82 -9.15
CA PRO A 49 -13.79 -23.51 -9.81
C PRO A 49 -14.97 -22.56 -9.98
N ALA A 50 -15.58 -22.56 -11.17
CA ALA A 50 -16.83 -21.87 -11.43
C ALA A 50 -17.95 -22.53 -10.60
N ASN A 51 -18.05 -22.16 -9.33
CA ASN A 51 -19.17 -22.54 -8.50
C ASN A 51 -20.36 -21.65 -8.89
N ASN A 52 -21.25 -22.25 -9.65
CA ASN A 52 -22.56 -21.71 -10.01
C ASN A 52 -23.39 -21.64 -8.72
N ASN A 53 -23.24 -20.57 -7.96
CA ASN A 53 -24.19 -19.98 -7.00
C ASN A 53 -23.40 -19.02 -6.12
N THR A 54 -23.73 -17.74 -6.20
CA THR A 54 -23.01 -16.61 -5.57
C THR A 54 -21.78 -16.21 -6.37
N GLY A 55 -21.98 -15.21 -7.22
CA GLY A 55 -20.97 -14.70 -8.14
C GLY A 55 -19.73 -14.17 -7.44
N GLU A 56 -18.60 -14.80 -7.76
CA GLU A 56 -17.24 -14.28 -7.61
C GLU A 56 -16.50 -14.46 -8.96
N PRO A 57 -15.32 -13.87 -9.18
CA PRO A 57 -15.03 -12.44 -9.23
C PRO A 57 -14.29 -12.19 -10.56
N ARG A 58 -15.01 -12.32 -11.69
CA ARG A 58 -14.41 -12.15 -13.02
C ARG A 58 -14.39 -10.69 -13.40
N GLY A 59 -13.25 -10.05 -13.15
CA GLY A 59 -13.17 -8.61 -13.28
C GLY A 59 -14.19 -8.01 -12.33
N CYS A 60 -13.81 -7.86 -11.06
CA CYS A 60 -14.45 -6.82 -10.28
C CYS A 60 -14.25 -5.56 -11.11
N ASN A 61 -15.27 -5.17 -11.88
CA ASN A 61 -15.57 -3.78 -12.13
C ASN A 61 -15.33 -3.15 -10.76
N LEU A 62 -14.19 -2.48 -10.58
CA LEU A 62 -13.89 -1.78 -9.33
C LEU A 62 -14.95 -0.68 -9.09
N GLY A 63 -15.89 -0.47 -10.02
CA GLY A 63 -17.12 0.27 -9.81
C GLY A 63 -18.31 -0.53 -9.27
N GLU A 64 -18.39 -1.85 -9.44
CA GLU A 64 -19.56 -2.66 -9.02
C GLU A 64 -19.28 -3.52 -7.78
N ALA A 65 -18.12 -4.19 -7.70
CA ALA A 65 -17.71 -4.93 -6.50
C ALA A 65 -17.24 -3.99 -5.36
N LEU A 66 -16.97 -2.74 -5.72
CA LEU A 66 -16.65 -1.63 -4.85
C LEU A 66 -17.83 -0.65 -4.83
N LYS A 67 -19.07 -1.15 -4.76
CA LYS A 67 -20.11 -0.47 -3.99
C LYS A 67 -19.66 -0.47 -2.53
N LEU A 68 -18.60 0.28 -2.24
CA LEU A 68 -18.19 0.59 -0.90
C LEU A 68 -19.45 1.22 -0.28
N PRO A 69 -19.99 0.65 0.80
CA PRO A 69 -21.17 1.21 1.44
C PRO A 69 -20.89 2.69 1.65
N LYS A 70 -21.84 3.54 1.26
CA LYS A 70 -21.70 5.00 1.38
C LYS A 70 -21.11 5.26 2.77
N PRO A 71 -19.94 5.93 2.86
CA PRO A 71 -19.29 6.10 4.14
C PRO A 71 -20.29 6.72 5.10
N GLU A 72 -20.45 6.11 6.27
CA GLU A 72 -21.46 6.51 7.23
C GLU A 72 -21.35 8.02 7.47
N PRO A 73 -22.49 8.74 7.46
CA PRO A 73 -22.47 10.17 7.71
C PRO A 73 -21.80 10.47 9.04
N PHE A 74 -21.03 11.56 9.07
CA PHE A 74 -20.53 12.11 10.31
C PHE A 74 -21.71 12.52 11.20
N LYS A 75 -21.81 11.97 12.42
CA LYS A 75 -22.94 12.23 13.32
C LYS A 75 -22.79 13.52 14.15
N GLY A 76 -21.76 14.32 13.89
CA GLY A 76 -21.53 15.58 14.60
C GLY A 76 -20.91 15.44 15.99
N GLN A 77 -20.57 14.23 16.42
CA GLN A 77 -19.94 13.97 17.72
C GLN A 77 -18.42 14.02 17.62
N ALA A 78 -17.75 14.54 18.65
CA ALA A 78 -16.29 14.61 18.68
C ALA A 78 -15.63 13.23 18.58
N ALA A 79 -16.24 12.21 19.19
CA ALA A 79 -15.80 10.82 19.13
C ALA A 79 -15.80 10.24 17.69
N ASP A 80 -16.65 10.77 16.81
CA ASP A 80 -16.79 10.28 15.44
C ASP A 80 -15.79 10.90 14.46
N ILE A 81 -15.01 11.91 14.88
CA ILE A 81 -14.10 12.65 13.99
C ILE A 81 -13.00 11.73 13.45
N ILE A 82 -12.30 11.01 14.34
CA ILE A 82 -11.18 10.15 13.94
C ILE A 82 -11.66 8.96 13.09
N PRO A 83 -12.71 8.21 13.47
CA PRO A 83 -13.27 7.15 12.62
C PRO A 83 -13.75 7.66 11.26
N PHE A 84 -14.39 8.84 11.21
CA PHE A 84 -14.87 9.43 9.97
C PHE A 84 -13.73 9.81 9.03
N LEU A 85 -12.71 10.53 9.52
CA LEU A 85 -11.55 10.92 8.72
C LEU A 85 -10.76 9.70 8.22
N THR A 86 -10.63 8.67 9.06
CA THR A 86 -10.00 7.39 8.69
C THR A 86 -10.75 6.72 7.53
N ARG A 87 -12.08 6.63 7.62
CA ARG A 87 -12.94 6.07 6.57
C ARG A 87 -12.85 6.88 5.28
N MET A 88 -12.84 8.21 5.36
CA MET A 88 -12.70 9.09 4.20
C MET A 88 -11.33 8.97 3.52
N LYS A 89 -10.25 8.84 4.30
CA LYS A 89 -8.90 8.62 3.74
C LYS A 89 -8.79 7.27 3.01
N GLY A 90 -9.39 6.21 3.56
CA GLY A 90 -9.48 4.91 2.90
C GLY A 90 -10.28 4.97 1.59
N TYR A 91 -11.40 5.72 1.58
CA TYR A 91 -12.18 5.94 0.36
C TYR A 91 -11.35 6.61 -0.75
N PHE A 92 -10.53 7.61 -0.42
CA PHE A 92 -9.67 8.27 -1.42
C PHE A 92 -8.50 7.42 -1.91
N HIS A 93 -8.01 6.46 -1.10
CA HIS A 93 -7.05 5.45 -1.57
C HIS A 93 -7.63 4.51 -2.63
N LEU A 94 -8.93 4.25 -2.56
CA LEU A 94 -9.63 3.39 -3.52
C LEU A 94 -10.07 4.18 -4.77
N PHE A 95 -10.39 5.46 -4.61
CA PHE A 95 -10.91 6.32 -5.67
C PHE A 95 -10.04 7.56 -5.89
N LEU A 96 -8.83 7.36 -6.44
CA LEU A 96 -7.90 8.45 -6.75
C LEU A 96 -8.50 9.49 -7.72
N ASN A 97 -9.42 9.07 -8.60
CA ASN A 97 -10.15 9.97 -9.49
C ASN A 97 -11.11 10.93 -8.77
N LYS A 98 -11.43 10.70 -7.50
CA LYS A 98 -12.27 11.57 -6.66
C LYS A 98 -11.45 12.56 -5.84
N LEU A 99 -10.13 12.62 -6.04
CA LEU A 99 -9.18 13.54 -5.38
C LEU A 99 -9.12 14.90 -6.10
N ASP A 100 -10.28 15.45 -6.46
CA ASP A 100 -10.44 16.65 -7.29
C ASP A 100 -10.15 17.96 -6.55
N THR A 101 -10.35 18.00 -5.23
CA THR A 101 -10.16 19.21 -4.43
C THR A 101 -8.95 19.14 -3.49
N ALA A 102 -8.33 20.30 -3.24
CA ALA A 102 -7.16 20.44 -2.36
C ALA A 102 -7.38 19.81 -0.97
N THR A 103 -8.57 19.97 -0.39
CA THR A 103 -8.95 19.38 0.90
C THR A 103 -8.91 17.86 0.90
N LYS A 104 -9.37 17.22 -0.19
CA LYS A 104 -9.33 15.76 -0.33
C LYS A 104 -7.89 15.27 -0.50
N LYS A 105 -7.05 16.01 -1.23
CA LYS A 105 -5.62 15.72 -1.36
C LYS A 105 -4.90 15.82 -0.01
N LEU A 106 -5.21 16.87 0.76
CA LEU A 106 -4.66 17.07 2.09
C LEU A 106 -5.06 15.93 3.04
N LEU A 107 -6.32 15.50 3.02
CA LEU A 107 -6.78 14.38 3.86
C LEU A 107 -6.11 13.05 3.46
N PHE A 108 -5.82 12.85 2.17
CA PHE A 108 -5.10 11.69 1.68
C PHE A 108 -3.64 11.63 2.19
N THR A 109 -2.96 12.78 2.23
CA THR A 109 -1.55 12.87 2.67
C THR A 109 -1.37 13.06 4.17
N ALA A 110 -2.41 13.49 4.88
CA ALA A 110 -2.34 13.72 6.32
C ALA A 110 -2.01 12.43 7.09
N PRO A 111 -1.11 12.47 8.08
CA PRO A 111 -0.92 11.36 9.00
C PRO A 111 -2.20 11.13 9.80
N LEU A 112 -2.63 9.87 9.92
CA LEU A 112 -3.70 9.52 10.85
C LEU A 112 -3.08 9.52 12.25
N ILE A 113 -3.69 10.28 13.17
CA ILE A 113 -3.31 10.36 14.58
C ILE A 113 -3.75 9.08 15.29
#